data_AF-A0A494XTT0-F1
#
_entry.id   AF-A0A494XTT0-F1
#
_cell.length_a   1.000
_cell.length_b   1.000
_cell.length_c   1.000
_cell.angle_alpha   90.00
_cell.angle_beta   90.00
_cell.angle_gamma   90.00
#
_symmetry.space_group_name_H-M   'P 1'
#
loop_
_entity.id
_entity.type
_entity.pdbx_description
1 polymer ?
#
loop_
_entity_poly.entity_id
_entity_poly.type
_entity_poly.pdbx_seq_one_letter_code
_entity_poly.pdbx_strand_id
1 'polypeptide(L)'
;MFVKRGIIIIFAMLLTTACQSHAADPNTEKKAASASAWNGATTSPSDSVPASTDAFEESTSAAENDDSVTIKDISKWDHPVKQVLEGRRVTINSVVLKNNRTYPIFEVSLPFDAEDEEGRNLQSLLSDTAKANAFWDFRLIDNERKMNISVVCNRMKKTIDSMILNGKPWQPDAWLSGQETADPIDLYLNEANIDKVQLNMQAKGDLDGDGIDEEIILFRDHYYVIKQNKNKYVNLGMLEDPLEGIEHTNTAVTVQSLDKTTAKYVIVYAENSGYAKGFTIYQLHKGKVEVLLNNYPDATNEGERLLEDIDNDGVFDSVSVFNYGDYQMHVVTEYSPFNLSNVQATRVEYDNEEGRFVYPGKPEEVVLNLIEDMNDRAAFYDEIKQLATTKQAQQYAVEVKFYTRSPYFTASSLLFELFKDENLRKVVRVEGSSSDEGELFFTLKRTGERWTVTEISDKAPK
;
A
#
# COMPACT_ATOMS: atom_id res chain seq x y z
N MET A 1 21.87 30.15 -19.85
CA MET A 1 21.05 31.32 -20.24
C MET A 1 19.76 30.75 -20.82
N PHE A 2 18.78 30.50 -19.96
CA PHE A 2 17.54 29.78 -20.31
C PHE A 2 16.50 30.76 -20.83
N VAL A 3 16.04 30.56 -22.07
CA VAL A 3 14.90 31.28 -22.63
C VAL A 3 13.68 30.37 -22.51
N LYS A 4 12.87 30.59 -21.47
CA LYS A 4 11.52 30.04 -21.37
C LYS A 4 10.67 30.66 -22.50
N ARG A 5 10.12 29.84 -23.39
CA ARG A 5 9.03 30.25 -24.29
C ARG A 5 7.75 29.60 -23.80
N GLY A 6 6.91 30.41 -23.16
CA GLY A 6 5.56 30.03 -22.78
C GLY A 6 4.69 29.88 -24.01
N ILE A 7 3.96 28.77 -24.08
CA ILE A 7 2.87 28.56 -25.04
C ILE A 7 1.63 29.23 -24.43
N ILE A 8 1.13 30.26 -25.11
CA ILE A 8 -0.14 30.90 -24.82
C ILE A 8 -1.21 30.15 -25.63
N ILE A 9 -2.05 29.38 -24.95
CA ILE A 9 -3.27 28.82 -25.55
C ILE A 9 -4.40 29.83 -25.34
N ILE A 10 -4.85 30.46 -26.42
CA ILE A 10 -6.02 31.33 -26.43
C ILE A 10 -7.25 30.45 -26.65
N PHE A 11 -8.00 30.20 -25.57
CA PHE A 11 -9.32 29.58 -25.66
C PHE A 11 -10.37 30.64 -25.99
N ALA A 12 -10.91 30.58 -27.20
CA ALA A 12 -12.04 31.40 -27.61
C ALA A 12 -13.35 30.79 -27.05
N MET A 13 -13.84 31.33 -25.93
CA MET A 13 -15.19 31.02 -25.42
C MET A 13 -16.25 31.70 -26.27
N LEU A 14 -17.05 30.90 -26.99
CA LEU A 14 -18.32 31.30 -27.57
C LEU A 14 -19.40 31.32 -26.47
N LEU A 15 -19.74 32.54 -26.02
CA LEU A 15 -20.92 32.81 -25.23
C LEU A 15 -22.17 32.65 -26.10
N THR A 16 -23.05 31.70 -25.75
CA THR A 16 -24.46 31.77 -26.14
C THR A 16 -25.30 31.99 -24.89
N THR A 17 -26.00 33.12 -24.91
CA THR A 17 -26.95 33.56 -23.90
C THR A 17 -28.30 32.91 -24.17
N ALA A 18 -28.85 32.24 -23.16
CA ALA A 18 -30.28 31.97 -23.08
C ALA A 18 -30.77 32.32 -21.68
N CYS A 19 -31.52 33.42 -21.62
CA CYS A 19 -32.30 33.85 -20.47
C CYS A 19 -33.41 32.84 -20.17
N GLN A 20 -33.64 32.54 -18.90
CA GLN A 20 -34.99 32.46 -18.36
C GLN A 20 -35.00 32.75 -16.86
N SER A 21 -35.69 33.83 -16.53
CA SER A 21 -36.03 34.36 -15.21
C SER A 21 -37.30 33.71 -14.65
N HIS A 22 -37.41 33.58 -13.33
CA HIS A 22 -38.59 33.83 -12.45
C HIS A 22 -38.09 33.63 -10.99
N ALA A 23 -37.80 34.68 -10.22
CA ALA A 23 -38.69 35.41 -9.27
C ALA A 23 -39.33 34.49 -8.19
N ALA A 24 -38.84 34.52 -6.93
CA ALA A 24 -39.30 35.36 -5.80
C ALA A 24 -40.28 34.55 -4.89
N ASP A 25 -40.32 34.55 -3.55
CA ASP A 25 -39.69 35.26 -2.43
C ASP A 25 -40.14 34.52 -1.11
N PRO A 26 -40.15 35.07 0.14
CA PRO A 26 -39.56 34.40 1.32
C PRO A 26 -40.53 34.26 2.53
N ASN A 27 -40.06 33.73 3.66
CA ASN A 27 -40.32 34.20 5.04
C ASN A 27 -39.73 33.19 6.06
N THR A 28 -38.82 33.55 7.00
CA THR A 28 -39.04 34.17 8.35
C THR A 28 -40.05 33.41 9.23
N GLU A 29 -39.87 33.05 10.51
CA GLU A 29 -39.29 33.73 11.70
C GLU A 29 -39.09 32.74 12.89
N LYS A 30 -38.14 33.08 13.79
CA LYS A 30 -38.14 33.11 15.29
C LYS A 30 -39.03 32.12 16.09
N LYS A 31 -38.71 31.64 17.31
CA LYS A 31 -38.23 32.33 18.53
C LYS A 31 -38.11 31.34 19.73
N ALA A 32 -37.29 31.73 20.70
CA ALA A 32 -37.38 31.54 22.17
C ALA A 32 -37.30 30.11 22.77
N ALA A 33 -36.27 29.76 23.55
CA ALA A 33 -35.95 30.18 24.94
C ALA A 33 -36.78 29.48 26.03
N SER A 34 -36.10 28.71 26.89
CA SER A 34 -36.45 28.59 28.32
C SER A 34 -35.25 28.12 29.13
N ALA A 35 -34.91 28.93 30.13
CA ALA A 35 -33.97 28.65 31.19
C ALA A 35 -34.54 27.65 32.22
N SER A 36 -33.66 26.93 32.91
CA SER A 36 -33.82 26.70 34.35
C SER A 36 -32.48 26.41 35.00
N ALA A 37 -32.08 27.34 35.86
CA ALA A 37 -31.01 27.18 36.83
C ALA A 37 -31.37 26.14 37.88
N TRP A 38 -30.39 25.37 38.36
CA TRP A 38 -30.43 24.76 39.70
C TRP A 38 -29.09 25.00 40.39
N ASN A 39 -29.19 25.66 41.54
CA ASN A 39 -28.14 25.92 42.52
C ASN A 39 -27.79 24.65 43.29
N GLY A 40 -26.55 24.55 43.76
CA GLY A 40 -26.16 23.56 44.76
C GLY A 40 -24.68 23.61 45.11
N ALA A 41 -24.27 24.65 45.83
CA ALA A 41 -22.98 24.67 46.54
C ALA A 41 -23.05 23.73 47.75
N THR A 42 -21.98 22.97 48.04
CA THR A 42 -21.26 23.04 49.34
C THR A 42 -20.06 22.08 49.44
N THR A 43 -18.97 22.66 49.98
CA THR A 43 -17.94 22.10 50.90
C THR A 43 -16.97 21.00 50.44
N SER A 44 -15.70 21.42 50.30
CA SER A 44 -14.50 20.62 50.63
C SER A 44 -14.45 20.28 52.14
N PRO A 45 -13.66 19.27 52.52
CA PRO A 45 -12.35 19.60 53.06
C PRO A 45 -11.21 18.69 52.57
N SER A 46 -10.01 19.26 52.68
CA SER A 46 -8.72 18.58 52.63
C SER A 46 -8.62 17.46 53.66
N ASP A 47 -7.80 16.44 53.39
CA ASP A 47 -6.62 16.17 54.22
C ASP A 47 -5.69 15.14 53.58
N SER A 48 -4.42 15.30 53.91
CA SER A 48 -3.20 14.76 53.34
C SER A 48 -2.73 13.44 53.99
N VAL A 49 -2.20 12.50 53.15
CA VAL A 49 -0.96 11.66 53.31
C VAL A 49 -0.94 10.65 54.50
N PRO A 50 -0.37 9.41 54.43
CA PRO A 50 0.82 8.97 53.69
C PRO A 50 0.77 7.62 52.95
N ALA A 51 1.86 7.36 52.21
CA ALA A 51 2.27 6.08 51.66
C ALA A 51 2.61 5.04 52.75
N SER A 52 2.24 3.78 52.50
CA SER A 52 2.94 2.61 53.04
C SER A 52 2.78 1.40 52.12
N THR A 53 3.92 0.90 51.67
CA THR A 53 4.18 -0.47 51.23
C THR A 53 3.60 -1.50 52.18
N ASP A 54 2.94 -2.55 51.68
CA ASP A 54 3.17 -3.92 52.16
C ASP A 54 2.52 -4.97 51.25
N ALA A 55 3.19 -6.11 51.22
CA ALA A 55 3.03 -7.25 50.33
C ALA A 55 1.65 -7.91 50.41
N PHE A 56 1.14 -8.35 49.26
CA PHE A 56 -0.08 -9.15 49.17
C PHE A 56 0.22 -10.59 49.59
N GLU A 57 -0.30 -10.96 50.76
CA GLU A 57 -0.35 -12.34 51.26
C GLU A 57 -1.29 -13.20 50.40
N GLU A 58 -0.84 -14.44 50.20
CA GLU A 58 -1.52 -15.54 49.55
C GLU A 58 -2.65 -16.05 50.46
N SER A 59 -3.90 -15.68 50.18
CA SER A 59 -5.07 -16.26 50.87
C SER A 59 -5.49 -17.57 50.20
N THR A 60 -5.08 -18.68 50.79
CA THR A 60 -5.61 -20.01 50.53
C THR A 60 -6.91 -20.24 51.33
N SER A 61 -7.98 -20.70 50.67
CA SER A 61 -8.81 -21.83 51.15
C SER A 61 -10.05 -22.07 50.27
N ALA A 62 -9.95 -23.07 49.40
CA ALA A 62 -11.03 -24.02 49.11
C ALA A 62 -10.38 -25.27 48.50
N ALA A 63 -10.77 -26.45 49.00
CA ALA A 63 -10.12 -27.74 48.80
C ALA A 63 -9.73 -28.09 47.35
N GLU A 64 -8.47 -28.52 47.17
CA GLU A 64 -7.95 -29.10 45.93
C GLU A 64 -8.64 -30.44 45.63
N ASN A 65 -9.48 -30.45 44.60
CA ASN A 65 -9.69 -31.65 43.79
C ASN A 65 -8.65 -31.59 42.66
N ASP A 66 -7.61 -32.44 42.74
CA ASP A 66 -6.58 -32.59 41.71
C ASP A 66 -7.10 -33.42 40.52
N ASP A 67 -8.15 -32.92 39.85
CA ASP A 67 -8.58 -33.42 38.53
C ASP A 67 -7.83 -32.64 37.44
N SER A 68 -6.51 -32.86 37.38
CA SER A 68 -5.65 -32.27 36.36
C SER A 68 -5.55 -33.20 35.15
N VAL A 69 -5.87 -32.69 33.97
CA VAL A 69 -5.79 -33.42 32.69
C VAL A 69 -4.68 -32.82 31.84
N THR A 70 -3.71 -33.63 31.44
CA THR A 70 -2.63 -33.19 30.53
C THR A 70 -2.88 -33.71 29.11
N ILE A 71 -2.88 -32.78 28.16
CA ILE A 71 -3.02 -33.04 26.72
C ILE A 71 -1.66 -32.83 26.07
N LYS A 72 -1.05 -33.92 25.59
CA LYS A 72 0.24 -33.91 24.87
C LYS A 72 0.10 -34.04 23.36
N ASP A 73 -0.96 -34.69 22.89
CA ASP A 73 -1.25 -34.81 21.47
C ASP A 73 -2.02 -33.59 20.98
N ILE A 74 -1.30 -32.48 20.82
CA ILE A 74 -1.85 -31.18 20.38
C ILE A 74 -2.49 -31.29 19.00
N SER A 75 -2.01 -32.19 18.13
CA SER A 75 -2.57 -32.38 16.79
C SER A 75 -4.05 -32.72 16.81
N LYS A 76 -4.50 -33.49 17.81
CA LYS A 76 -5.89 -33.92 18.00
C LYS A 76 -6.69 -33.02 18.94
N TRP A 77 -6.06 -32.03 19.55
CA TRP A 77 -6.73 -31.08 20.41
C TRP A 77 -7.40 -29.99 19.55
N ASP A 78 -8.72 -29.89 19.67
CA ASP A 78 -9.54 -28.91 18.96
C ASP A 78 -10.10 -27.89 19.95
N HIS A 79 -9.56 -26.67 19.91
CA HIS A 79 -9.92 -25.57 20.80
C HIS A 79 -9.63 -24.22 20.15
N PRO A 80 -10.47 -23.17 20.33
CA PRO A 80 -10.26 -21.86 19.71
C PRO A 80 -8.90 -21.23 20.05
N VAL A 81 -8.39 -21.44 21.27
CA VAL A 81 -7.06 -20.94 21.68
C VAL A 81 -5.95 -21.51 20.79
N LYS A 82 -6.07 -22.75 20.31
CA LYS A 82 -5.07 -23.34 19.41
C LYS A 82 -4.90 -22.51 18.14
N GLN A 83 -6.01 -22.08 17.54
CA GLN A 83 -6.01 -21.26 16.33
C GLN A 83 -5.38 -19.88 16.57
N VAL A 84 -5.66 -19.28 17.73
CA VAL A 84 -5.07 -17.98 18.10
C VAL A 84 -3.55 -18.08 18.25
N LEU A 85 -3.08 -19.09 18.99
CA LEU A 85 -1.65 -19.28 19.23
C LEU A 85 -0.91 -19.64 17.93
N GLU A 86 -1.41 -20.60 17.16
CA GLU A 86 -0.80 -20.99 15.88
C GLU A 86 -0.80 -19.84 14.85
N GLY A 87 -1.89 -19.07 14.77
CA GLY A 87 -1.99 -17.89 13.90
C GLY A 87 -0.98 -16.80 14.23
N ARG A 88 -0.49 -16.75 15.48
CA ARG A 88 0.56 -15.85 15.96
C ARG A 88 1.95 -16.50 15.95
N ARG A 89 2.10 -17.65 15.26
CA ARG A 89 3.34 -18.45 15.20
C ARG A 89 3.84 -18.91 16.57
N VAL A 90 2.94 -19.08 17.54
CA VAL A 90 3.23 -19.67 18.85
C VAL A 90 3.04 -21.18 18.75
N THR A 91 4.09 -21.93 19.06
CA THR A 91 4.03 -23.40 19.08
C THR A 91 3.49 -23.86 20.43
N ILE A 92 2.49 -24.74 20.44
CA ILE A 92 1.94 -25.34 21.66
C ILE A 92 2.59 -26.70 21.88
N ASN A 93 3.26 -26.85 23.01
CA ASN A 93 3.97 -28.07 23.39
C ASN A 93 3.05 -29.01 24.17
N SER A 94 2.28 -28.48 25.11
CA SER A 94 1.29 -29.24 25.89
C SER A 94 0.23 -28.32 26.50
N VAL A 95 -0.90 -28.90 26.92
CA VAL A 95 -1.93 -28.19 27.69
C VAL A 95 -2.25 -28.96 28.96
N VAL A 96 -2.15 -28.31 30.12
CA VAL A 96 -2.58 -28.85 31.41
C VAL A 96 -3.85 -28.13 31.84
N LEU A 97 -4.94 -28.87 31.96
CA LEU A 97 -6.24 -28.37 32.40
C LEU A 97 -6.40 -28.63 33.90
N LYS A 98 -6.49 -27.57 34.70
CA LYS A 98 -6.74 -27.64 36.16
C LYS A 98 -8.15 -27.13 36.50
N ASN A 99 -8.54 -27.28 37.77
CA ASN A 99 -9.78 -26.76 38.34
C ASN A 99 -11.02 -27.18 37.54
N ASN A 100 -11.28 -28.49 37.46
CA ASN A 100 -12.37 -29.05 36.65
C ASN A 100 -12.32 -28.59 35.19
N ARG A 101 -11.10 -28.50 34.63
CA ARG A 101 -10.81 -28.09 33.24
C ARG A 101 -11.15 -26.64 32.89
N THR A 102 -11.22 -25.77 33.89
CA THR A 102 -11.51 -24.34 33.70
C THR A 102 -10.31 -23.43 33.82
N TYR A 103 -9.14 -23.98 34.20
CA TYR A 103 -7.87 -23.24 34.26
C TYR A 103 -6.83 -23.90 33.36
N PRO A 104 -6.70 -23.50 32.09
CA PRO A 104 -5.68 -24.03 31.21
C PRO A 104 -4.30 -23.42 31.47
N ILE A 105 -3.29 -24.28 31.46
CA ILE A 105 -1.88 -23.91 31.43
C ILE A 105 -1.34 -24.40 30.08
N PHE A 106 -0.92 -23.45 29.24
CA PHE A 106 -0.35 -23.69 27.94
C PHE A 106 1.18 -23.69 28.06
N GLU A 107 1.81 -24.83 27.82
CA GLU A 107 3.26 -24.87 27.61
C GLU A 107 3.52 -24.56 26.14
N VAL A 108 4.26 -23.50 25.87
CA VAL A 108 4.43 -22.92 24.53
C VAL A 108 5.88 -22.59 24.23
N SER A 109 6.17 -22.34 22.96
CA SER A 109 7.39 -21.67 22.51
C SER A 109 6.98 -20.39 21.77
N LEU A 110 7.32 -19.23 22.33
CA LEU A 110 6.98 -17.93 21.76
C LEU A 110 7.98 -17.58 20.62
N PRO A 111 7.59 -16.80 19.60
CA PRO A 111 8.51 -16.35 18.56
C PRO A 111 9.22 -15.02 18.90
N PHE A 112 8.85 -14.37 20.01
CA PHE A 112 9.35 -13.06 20.44
C PHE A 112 9.66 -13.06 21.94
N ASP A 113 10.41 -12.06 22.39
CA ASP A 113 10.69 -11.84 23.81
C ASP A 113 9.61 -10.93 24.43
N ALA A 114 9.20 -11.20 25.68
CA ALA A 114 8.22 -10.37 26.39
C ALA A 114 8.64 -8.90 26.57
N GLU A 115 9.95 -8.65 26.50
CA GLU A 115 10.59 -7.38 26.82
C GLU A 115 11.10 -6.64 25.56
N ASP A 116 10.79 -7.12 24.35
CA ASP A 116 11.09 -6.38 23.11
C ASP A 116 10.12 -5.19 22.90
N GLU A 117 10.56 -4.22 22.08
CA GLU A 117 10.54 -2.77 22.31
C GLU A 117 9.27 -2.08 22.83
N GLU A 118 8.08 -2.71 22.85
CA GLU A 118 6.89 -2.12 23.48
C GLU A 118 5.89 -3.13 24.08
N GLY A 119 6.19 -4.44 24.16
CA GLY A 119 5.28 -5.44 24.77
C GLY A 119 3.93 -5.64 24.05
N ARG A 120 3.70 -4.94 22.93
CA ARG A 120 2.43 -4.94 22.15
C ARG A 120 2.08 -6.31 21.59
N ASN A 121 3.07 -7.06 21.12
CA ASN A 121 2.89 -8.42 20.59
C ASN A 121 2.37 -9.38 21.66
N LEU A 122 2.94 -9.30 22.87
CA LEU A 122 2.49 -10.10 24.00
C LEU A 122 1.09 -9.68 24.45
N GLN A 123 0.81 -8.39 24.55
CA GLN A 123 -0.52 -7.90 24.96
C GLN A 123 -1.63 -8.37 24.01
N SER A 124 -1.44 -8.23 22.70
CA SER A 124 -2.43 -8.66 21.72
C SER A 124 -2.65 -10.16 21.78
N LEU A 125 -1.57 -10.95 21.92
CA LEU A 125 -1.64 -12.41 22.06
C LEU A 125 -2.49 -12.82 23.28
N LEU A 126 -2.25 -12.20 24.44
CA LEU A 126 -2.96 -12.53 25.68
C LEU A 126 -4.44 -12.12 25.61
N SER A 127 -4.75 -10.98 24.99
CA SER A 127 -6.14 -10.53 24.77
C SER A 127 -6.93 -11.48 23.87
N ASP A 128 -6.35 -11.86 22.73
CA ASP A 128 -6.99 -12.80 21.79
C ASP A 128 -7.14 -14.19 22.43
N THR A 129 -6.15 -14.61 23.21
CA THR A 129 -6.20 -15.87 23.97
C THR A 129 -7.31 -15.84 25.02
N ALA A 130 -7.47 -14.74 25.76
CA ALA A 130 -8.55 -14.59 26.74
C ALA A 130 -9.94 -14.69 26.09
N LYS A 131 -10.15 -14.02 24.95
CA LYS A 131 -11.39 -14.10 24.17
C LYS A 131 -11.68 -15.53 23.71
N ALA A 132 -10.69 -16.19 23.12
CA ALA A 132 -10.80 -17.57 22.65
C ALA A 132 -11.00 -18.58 23.80
N ASN A 133 -10.50 -18.25 25.00
CA ASN A 133 -10.69 -19.03 26.23
C ASN A 133 -11.93 -18.61 27.03
N ALA A 134 -12.86 -17.86 26.43
CA ALA A 134 -14.08 -17.38 27.08
C ALA A 134 -13.84 -16.67 28.43
N PHE A 135 -12.73 -15.95 28.53
CA PHE A 135 -12.24 -15.20 29.69
C PHE A 135 -12.06 -16.03 30.96
N TRP A 136 -11.82 -17.34 30.83
CA TRP A 136 -11.28 -18.11 31.94
C TRP A 136 -9.83 -17.73 32.19
N ASP A 137 -9.43 -17.65 33.45
CA ASP A 137 -8.04 -17.44 33.85
C ASP A 137 -7.16 -18.51 33.23
N PHE A 138 -5.95 -18.13 32.83
CA PHE A 138 -5.03 -19.05 32.15
C PHE A 138 -3.57 -18.71 32.43
N ARG A 139 -2.68 -19.61 32.02
CA ARG A 139 -1.23 -19.42 32.12
C ARG A 139 -0.51 -19.83 30.85
N LEU A 140 0.49 -19.06 30.44
CA LEU A 140 1.46 -19.44 29.40
C LEU A 140 2.82 -19.68 30.04
N ILE A 141 3.49 -20.76 29.66
CA ILE A 141 4.83 -21.12 30.11
C ILE A 141 5.71 -21.34 28.88
N ASP A 142 6.72 -20.50 28.69
CA ASP A 142 7.81 -20.72 27.74
C ASP A 142 9.07 -21.10 28.53
N ASN A 143 9.42 -22.39 28.47
CA ASN A 143 10.57 -22.93 29.20
C ASN A 143 11.91 -22.50 28.59
N GLU A 144 11.96 -22.25 27.27
CA GLU A 144 13.19 -21.85 26.57
C GLU A 144 13.58 -20.43 26.98
N ARG A 145 12.59 -19.53 27.04
CA ARG A 145 12.78 -18.13 27.46
C ARG A 145 12.62 -17.90 28.95
N LYS A 146 12.30 -18.94 29.73
CA LYS A 146 12.01 -18.86 31.18
C LYS A 146 10.91 -17.84 31.48
N MET A 147 9.87 -17.80 30.66
CA MET A 147 8.73 -16.92 30.83
C MET A 147 7.53 -17.68 31.41
N ASN A 148 6.92 -17.10 32.43
CA ASN A 148 5.68 -17.58 33.03
C ASN A 148 4.71 -16.40 33.13
N ILE A 149 3.64 -16.47 32.35
CA ILE A 149 2.62 -15.43 32.27
C ILE A 149 1.34 -15.99 32.85
N SER A 150 0.89 -15.45 33.98
CA SER A 150 -0.45 -15.75 34.52
C SER A 150 -1.40 -14.62 34.21
N VAL A 151 -2.58 -14.95 33.69
CA VAL A 151 -3.61 -13.98 33.29
C VAL A 151 -4.87 -14.24 34.10
N VAL A 152 -5.33 -13.22 34.81
CA VAL A 152 -6.58 -13.22 35.57
C VAL A 152 -7.62 -12.42 34.79
N CYS A 153 -8.77 -13.04 34.54
CA CYS A 153 -9.81 -12.51 33.70
C CYS A 153 -11.11 -12.32 34.48
N ASN A 154 -11.91 -11.35 34.06
CA ASN A 154 -13.26 -11.14 34.52
C ASN A 154 -14.26 -11.64 33.49
N ARG A 155 -14.83 -12.82 33.71
CA ARG A 155 -15.79 -13.43 32.77
C ARG A 155 -17.05 -12.60 32.56
N MET A 156 -17.52 -11.90 33.59
CA MET A 156 -18.73 -11.09 33.53
C MET A 156 -18.50 -9.81 32.74
N LYS A 157 -17.36 -9.16 32.96
CA LYS A 157 -16.97 -7.93 32.26
C LYS A 157 -16.30 -8.18 30.91
N LYS A 158 -15.90 -9.43 30.62
CA LYS A 158 -15.10 -9.80 29.44
C LYS A 158 -13.78 -9.00 29.36
N THR A 159 -13.13 -8.81 30.50
CA THR A 159 -11.85 -8.09 30.63
C THR A 159 -10.75 -8.98 31.18
N ILE A 160 -9.50 -8.59 30.97
CA ILE A 160 -8.36 -9.08 31.75
C ILE A 160 -8.23 -8.13 32.95
N ASP A 161 -8.26 -8.66 34.17
CA ASP A 161 -8.15 -7.86 35.39
C ASP A 161 -6.68 -7.69 35.82
N SER A 162 -5.83 -8.70 35.60
CA SER A 162 -4.39 -8.57 35.85
C SER A 162 -3.54 -9.57 35.06
N MET A 163 -2.26 -9.22 34.90
CA MET A 163 -1.24 -10.07 34.28
C MET A 163 0.00 -10.10 35.18
N ILE A 164 0.58 -11.29 35.34
CA ILE A 164 1.77 -11.50 36.15
C ILE A 164 2.81 -12.18 35.25
N LEU A 165 3.89 -11.46 34.95
CA LEU A 165 5.05 -11.99 34.22
C LEU A 165 6.14 -12.34 35.22
N ASN A 166 6.56 -13.60 35.25
CA ASN A 166 7.65 -14.09 36.09
C ASN A 166 7.48 -13.72 37.57
N GLY A 167 6.24 -13.80 38.07
CA GLY A 167 5.90 -13.48 39.46
C GLY A 167 5.79 -11.99 39.78
N LYS A 168 6.00 -11.10 38.80
CA LYS A 168 5.84 -9.65 38.96
C LYS A 168 4.58 -9.17 38.23
N PRO A 169 3.81 -8.23 38.80
CA PRO A 169 2.78 -7.54 38.05
C PRO A 169 3.37 -6.97 36.76
N TRP A 170 2.78 -7.33 35.63
CA TRP A 170 3.19 -6.85 34.33
C TRP A 170 2.14 -5.90 33.79
N GLN A 171 2.54 -4.65 33.63
CA GLN A 171 1.73 -3.58 33.06
C GLN A 171 2.60 -2.93 31.99
N PRO A 172 2.37 -3.16 30.69
CA PRO A 172 2.98 -2.34 29.67
C PRO A 172 2.49 -0.89 29.88
N ASP A 173 3.34 0.11 29.61
CA ASP A 173 3.04 1.54 29.89
C ASP A 173 1.71 2.03 29.24
N ALA A 174 1.17 1.28 28.28
CA ALA A 174 -0.16 1.47 27.67
C ALA A 174 -1.38 1.19 28.60
N TRP A 175 -1.19 0.61 29.79
CA TRP A 175 -2.28 0.21 30.70
C TRP A 175 -2.81 1.32 31.64
N LEU A 176 -2.30 2.55 31.57
CA LEU A 176 -2.90 3.72 32.24
C LEU A 176 -4.25 4.18 31.65
N SER A 177 -4.80 3.46 30.68
CA SER A 177 -6.16 3.65 30.15
C SER A 177 -7.05 2.44 30.48
N GLY A 178 -7.24 2.19 31.77
CA GLY A 178 -8.11 1.13 32.27
C GLY A 178 -9.60 1.40 32.02
N GLN A 179 -10.09 1.07 30.85
CA GLN A 179 -11.46 0.68 30.49
C GLN A 179 -11.35 0.02 29.11
N GLU A 180 -12.10 -1.06 28.84
CA GLU A 180 -12.15 -1.74 27.51
C GLU A 180 -11.73 -0.81 26.38
N THR A 181 -10.47 -0.85 25.95
CA THR A 181 -10.05 0.14 24.98
C THR A 181 -10.44 -0.41 23.63
N ALA A 182 -11.55 0.13 23.13
CA ALA A 182 -11.79 0.25 21.71
C ALA A 182 -10.48 0.66 21.00
N ASP A 183 -10.33 0.35 19.71
CA ASP A 183 -9.15 0.76 18.92
C ASP A 183 -8.78 2.21 19.30
N PRO A 184 -7.50 2.60 19.51
CA PRO A 184 -7.14 3.97 19.86
C PRO A 184 -7.88 5.03 19.04
N ILE A 185 -8.22 4.73 17.79
CA ILE A 185 -9.14 5.55 16.99
C ILE A 185 -10.58 5.51 17.50
N ASP A 186 -11.18 4.36 17.80
CA ASP A 186 -12.53 4.25 18.37
C ASP A 186 -12.65 4.99 19.71
N LEU A 187 -11.62 4.97 20.55
CA LEU A 187 -11.58 5.79 21.77
C LEU A 187 -11.58 7.28 21.43
N TYR A 188 -10.70 7.69 20.53
CA TYR A 188 -10.62 9.06 20.05
C TYR A 188 -11.97 9.53 19.46
N LEU A 189 -12.64 8.69 18.67
CA LEU A 189 -13.94 8.95 18.07
C LEU A 189 -15.09 8.96 19.08
N ASN A 190 -15.03 8.13 20.14
CA ASN A 190 -16.03 8.11 21.21
C ASN A 190 -15.93 9.34 22.12
N GLU A 191 -14.72 9.84 22.37
CA GLU A 191 -14.46 11.05 23.14
C GLU A 191 -14.65 12.33 22.30
N ALA A 192 -14.49 12.22 20.98
CA ALA A 192 -14.81 13.25 20.02
C ALA A 192 -16.32 13.51 19.99
N ASN A 193 -16.78 14.40 20.87
CA ASN A 193 -18.06 15.06 20.66
C ASN A 193 -17.94 15.85 19.34
N ILE A 194 -18.83 15.58 18.38
CA ILE A 194 -18.92 16.26 17.08
C ILE A 194 -18.86 17.79 17.20
N ASP A 195 -19.38 18.34 18.30
CA ASP A 195 -19.40 19.78 18.53
C ASP A 195 -18.10 20.34 19.16
N LYS A 196 -17.14 19.49 19.55
CA LYS A 196 -15.97 19.89 20.35
C LYS A 196 -14.61 19.44 19.80
N VAL A 197 -14.56 18.41 18.97
CA VAL A 197 -13.32 17.88 18.41
C VAL A 197 -13.28 18.12 16.91
N GLN A 198 -12.27 18.86 16.47
CA GLN A 198 -11.94 18.95 15.06
C GLN A 198 -11.10 17.74 14.67
N LEU A 199 -11.68 16.86 13.86
CA LEU A 199 -10.96 15.76 13.25
C LEU A 199 -10.06 16.32 12.13
N ASN A 200 -8.89 15.71 11.93
CA ASN A 200 -8.00 16.04 10.82
C ASN A 200 -8.53 15.41 9.52
N MET A 201 -9.66 15.92 9.05
CA MET A 201 -10.34 15.45 7.84
C MET A 201 -9.53 15.80 6.59
N GLN A 202 -9.32 14.80 5.76
CA GLN A 202 -8.59 14.89 4.48
C GLN A 202 -9.55 14.96 3.31
N ALA A 203 -10.59 14.12 3.33
CA ALA A 203 -11.58 14.04 2.27
C ALA A 203 -12.92 13.53 2.83
N LYS A 204 -13.97 13.60 2.02
CA LYS A 204 -15.28 13.02 2.34
C LYS A 204 -16.09 12.69 1.09
N GLY A 205 -17.01 11.74 1.21
CA GLY A 205 -18.00 11.43 0.19
C GLY A 205 -18.77 10.16 0.50
N ASP A 206 -19.98 10.07 -0.05
CA ASP A 206 -20.82 8.85 0.00
C ASP A 206 -20.16 7.66 -0.72
N LEU A 207 -19.50 6.78 0.05
CA LEU A 207 -18.76 5.61 -0.43
C LEU A 207 -19.63 4.35 -0.53
N ASP A 208 -20.67 4.22 0.31
CA ASP A 208 -21.59 3.07 0.30
C ASP A 208 -22.90 3.32 -0.46
N GLY A 209 -23.14 4.55 -0.93
CA GLY A 209 -24.30 4.93 -1.74
C GLY A 209 -25.58 5.13 -0.93
N ASP A 210 -25.50 5.29 0.39
CA ASP A 210 -26.66 5.50 1.26
C ASP A 210 -27.09 6.97 1.39
N GLY A 211 -26.37 7.88 0.72
CA GLY A 211 -26.63 9.32 0.72
C GLY A 211 -26.03 10.06 1.92
N ILE A 212 -25.27 9.39 2.78
CA ILE A 212 -24.52 9.98 3.89
C ILE A 212 -23.04 9.91 3.55
N ASP A 213 -22.34 11.04 3.59
CA ASP A 213 -20.89 11.05 3.35
C ASP A 213 -20.14 10.29 4.45
N GLU A 214 -19.20 9.42 4.04
CA GLU A 214 -18.09 9.00 4.88
C GLU A 214 -17.00 10.07 4.92
N GLU A 215 -16.27 10.15 6.02
CA GLU A 215 -15.15 11.05 6.21
C GLU A 215 -13.83 10.25 6.27
N ILE A 216 -12.79 10.78 5.64
CA ILE A 216 -11.45 10.21 5.67
C ILE A 216 -10.60 11.11 6.56
N ILE A 217 -10.08 10.57 7.65
CA ILE A 217 -9.33 11.32 8.65
C ILE A 217 -7.91 10.78 8.79
N LEU A 218 -6.97 11.68 9.11
CA LEU A 218 -5.61 11.30 9.48
C LEU A 218 -5.50 11.23 11.01
N PHE A 219 -5.10 10.08 11.54
CA PHE A 219 -4.86 9.87 12.97
C PHE A 219 -3.60 9.04 13.17
N ARG A 220 -2.63 9.60 13.92
CA ARG A 220 -1.33 8.96 14.20
C ARG A 220 -0.69 8.37 12.93
N ASP A 221 -0.62 9.19 11.89
CA ASP A 221 0.00 8.87 10.60
C ASP A 221 -0.72 7.83 9.73
N HIS A 222 -1.92 7.38 10.14
CA HIS A 222 -2.76 6.48 9.35
C HIS A 222 -4.06 7.14 8.93
N TYR A 223 -4.56 6.77 7.74
CA TYR A 223 -5.87 7.21 7.27
C TYR A 223 -6.95 6.21 7.70
N TYR A 224 -8.06 6.74 8.20
CA TYR A 224 -9.24 5.97 8.59
C TYR A 224 -10.48 6.48 7.86
N VAL A 225 -11.37 5.55 7.50
CA VAL A 225 -12.71 5.87 7.03
C VAL A 225 -13.66 5.80 8.20
N ILE A 226 -14.42 6.86 8.42
CA ILE A 226 -15.41 6.95 9.49
C ILE A 226 -16.76 7.38 8.91
N LYS A 227 -17.84 7.01 9.60
CA LYS A 227 -19.20 7.44 9.26
C LYS A 227 -19.85 8.10 10.46
N GLN A 228 -20.54 9.21 10.24
CA GLN A 228 -21.37 9.81 11.27
C GLN A 228 -22.65 8.99 11.45
N ASN A 229 -22.92 8.56 12.68
CA ASN A 229 -24.16 7.93 13.08
C ASN A 229 -24.78 8.72 14.25
N LYS A 230 -25.75 9.58 13.94
CA LYS A 230 -26.38 10.52 14.88
C LYS A 230 -25.32 11.46 15.48
N ASN A 231 -25.05 11.33 16.78
CA ASN A 231 -24.12 12.18 17.54
C ASN A 231 -22.78 11.47 17.82
N LYS A 232 -22.44 10.44 17.04
CA LYS A 232 -21.21 9.66 17.20
C LYS A 232 -20.59 9.36 15.85
N TYR A 233 -19.28 9.18 15.85
CA TYR A 233 -18.56 8.60 14.73
C TYR A 233 -18.45 7.07 14.90
N VAL A 234 -18.48 6.36 13.80
CA VAL A 234 -18.24 4.92 13.70
C VAL A 234 -17.04 4.71 12.79
N ASN A 235 -16.05 3.97 13.26
CA ASN A 235 -14.91 3.55 12.46
C ASN A 235 -15.33 2.45 11.47
N LEU A 236 -15.07 2.67 10.17
CA LEU A 236 -15.32 1.70 9.10
C LEU A 236 -14.07 0.95 8.65
N GLY A 237 -12.89 1.38 9.10
CA GLY A 237 -11.61 0.71 8.85
C GLY A 237 -10.48 1.67 8.51
N MET A 238 -9.25 1.15 8.63
CA MET A 238 -8.03 1.81 8.20
C MET A 238 -7.82 1.64 6.69
N LEU A 239 -7.28 2.65 6.03
CA LEU A 239 -6.72 2.51 4.68
C LEU A 239 -5.34 1.87 4.84
N GLU A 240 -5.29 0.54 4.74
CA GLU A 240 -4.02 -0.21 4.76
C GLU A 240 -3.10 0.30 3.66
N ASP A 241 -1.86 0.63 4.01
CA ASP A 241 -0.88 1.14 3.07
C ASP A 241 -0.19 -0.03 2.35
N PRO A 242 -0.45 -0.26 1.04
CA PRO A 242 0.18 -1.35 0.32
C PRO A 242 1.68 -1.13 0.07
N LEU A 243 2.20 0.07 0.38
CA LEU A 243 3.58 0.47 0.19
C LEU A 243 4.41 0.35 1.48
N GLU A 244 3.92 -0.39 2.48
CA GLU A 244 4.65 -0.64 3.72
C GLU A 244 6.06 -1.21 3.43
N GLY A 245 7.08 -0.56 3.99
CA GLY A 245 8.49 -0.91 3.77
C GLY A 245 9.13 -0.27 2.53
N ILE A 246 8.38 0.53 1.77
CA ILE A 246 8.87 1.30 0.62
C ILE A 246 8.93 2.77 1.01
N GLU A 247 10.04 3.45 0.71
CA GLU A 247 10.17 4.89 0.97
C GLU A 247 9.21 5.69 0.09
N HIS A 248 8.17 6.26 0.71
CA HIS A 248 7.20 7.13 0.06
C HIS A 248 6.55 8.08 1.09
N THR A 249 5.77 9.04 0.61
CA THR A 249 4.95 9.95 1.41
C THR A 249 3.60 10.13 0.73
N ASN A 250 2.52 9.97 1.48
CA ASN A 250 1.17 10.25 0.99
C ASN A 250 0.97 11.76 0.86
N THR A 251 0.73 12.25 -0.37
CA THR A 251 0.69 13.67 -0.70
C THR A 251 -0.74 14.23 -0.80
N ALA A 252 -1.70 13.39 -1.14
CA ALA A 252 -3.11 13.79 -1.23
C ALA A 252 -4.05 12.61 -1.00
N VAL A 253 -5.24 12.91 -0.47
CA VAL A 253 -6.35 11.96 -0.37
C VAL A 253 -7.59 12.59 -0.99
N THR A 254 -8.26 11.86 -1.86
CA THR A 254 -9.47 12.34 -2.56
C THR A 254 -10.57 11.29 -2.53
N VAL A 255 -11.81 11.74 -2.70
CA VAL A 255 -12.98 10.88 -2.88
C VAL A 255 -13.71 11.29 -4.15
N GLN A 256 -13.77 10.40 -5.14
CA GLN A 256 -14.40 10.70 -6.44
C GLN A 256 -14.90 9.43 -7.13
N SER A 257 -15.78 9.61 -8.11
CA SER A 257 -16.15 8.57 -9.07
C SER A 257 -15.06 8.42 -10.12
N LEU A 258 -14.78 7.18 -10.50
CA LEU A 258 -13.74 6.82 -11.47
C LEU A 258 -14.31 6.25 -12.76
N ASP A 259 -15.63 6.13 -12.84
CA ASP A 259 -16.37 5.71 -14.02
C ASP A 259 -17.71 6.43 -14.09
N LYS A 260 -18.55 6.05 -15.06
CA LYS A 260 -19.89 6.60 -15.28
C LYS A 260 -20.91 6.21 -14.23
N THR A 261 -20.54 5.40 -13.24
CA THR A 261 -21.42 5.05 -12.12
C THR A 261 -21.41 6.17 -11.07
N THR A 262 -22.31 6.06 -10.10
CA THR A 262 -22.30 6.95 -8.92
C THR A 262 -21.40 6.44 -7.81
N ALA A 263 -20.73 5.29 -7.99
CA ALA A 263 -19.83 4.74 -6.99
C ALA A 263 -18.66 5.70 -6.80
N LYS A 264 -18.22 5.85 -5.55
CA LYS A 264 -17.06 6.66 -5.20
C LYS A 264 -16.00 5.80 -4.55
N TYR A 265 -14.77 6.21 -4.76
CA TYR A 265 -13.58 5.52 -4.27
C TYR A 265 -12.74 6.51 -3.49
N VAL A 266 -11.98 6.01 -2.51
CA VAL A 266 -10.93 6.80 -1.87
C VAL A 266 -9.65 6.60 -2.66
N ILE A 267 -8.97 7.67 -3.05
CA ILE A 267 -7.68 7.62 -3.73
C ILE A 267 -6.65 8.31 -2.87
N VAL A 268 -5.60 7.57 -2.52
CA VAL A 268 -4.42 8.07 -1.81
C VAL A 268 -3.29 8.18 -2.81
N TYR A 269 -2.76 9.38 -3.01
CA TYR A 269 -1.61 9.64 -3.87
C TYR A 269 -0.33 9.61 -3.05
N ALA A 270 0.72 9.01 -3.60
CA ALA A 270 2.01 8.84 -2.95
C ALA A 270 3.15 9.29 -3.86
N GLU A 271 4.16 9.93 -3.28
CA GLU A 271 5.39 10.36 -3.96
C GLU A 271 6.63 10.06 -3.09
N ASN A 272 7.82 9.97 -3.70
CA ASN A 272 9.10 9.88 -2.97
C ASN A 272 10.07 11.03 -3.29
N SER A 273 11.21 11.04 -2.60
CA SER A 273 12.27 12.05 -2.77
C SER A 273 13.08 11.92 -4.08
N GLY A 274 12.96 10.78 -4.78
CA GLY A 274 13.56 10.51 -6.07
C GLY A 274 12.69 11.08 -7.19
N TYR A 275 11.85 10.22 -7.79
CA TYR A 275 10.94 10.55 -8.89
C TYR A 275 9.73 9.60 -8.98
N ALA A 276 9.45 8.80 -7.94
CA ALA A 276 8.29 7.91 -7.96
C ALA A 276 7.02 8.69 -7.61
N LYS A 277 5.98 8.46 -8.42
CA LYS A 277 4.62 8.91 -8.14
C LYS A 277 3.65 7.78 -8.42
N GLY A 278 2.64 7.64 -7.58
CA GLY A 278 1.56 6.70 -7.82
C GLY A 278 0.37 6.91 -6.91
N PHE A 279 -0.52 5.94 -6.93
CA PHE A 279 -1.76 6.03 -6.19
C PHE A 279 -2.28 4.65 -5.78
N THR A 280 -3.05 4.65 -4.69
CA THR A 280 -3.83 3.51 -4.23
C THR A 280 -5.31 3.88 -4.21
N ILE A 281 -6.14 3.02 -4.80
CA ILE A 281 -7.60 3.13 -4.83
C ILE A 281 -8.17 2.15 -3.81
N TYR A 282 -9.06 2.66 -2.97
CA TYR A 282 -9.80 1.89 -1.98
C TYR A 282 -11.30 1.96 -2.26
N GLN A 283 -12.01 0.89 -1.88
CA GLN A 283 -13.46 0.84 -1.92
C GLN A 283 -14.03 0.42 -0.56
N LEU A 284 -15.24 0.91 -0.25
CA LEU A 284 -16.02 0.44 0.90
C LEU A 284 -16.94 -0.69 0.44
N HIS A 285 -16.54 -1.94 0.66
CA HIS A 285 -17.34 -3.10 0.29
C HIS A 285 -17.90 -3.80 1.52
N LYS A 286 -19.23 -3.89 1.61
CA LYS A 286 -19.94 -4.56 2.72
C LYS A 286 -19.52 -4.03 4.11
N GLY A 287 -19.35 -2.71 4.23
CA GLY A 287 -18.99 -2.04 5.47
C GLY A 287 -17.53 -2.23 5.90
N LYS A 288 -16.66 -2.67 4.99
CA LYS A 288 -15.21 -2.75 5.20
C LYS A 288 -14.48 -2.05 4.08
N VAL A 289 -13.43 -1.32 4.44
CA VAL A 289 -12.54 -0.71 3.46
C VAL A 289 -11.52 -1.74 2.99
N GLU A 290 -11.30 -1.80 1.68
CA GLU A 290 -10.32 -2.68 1.06
C GLU A 290 -9.59 -1.99 -0.08
N VAL A 291 -8.34 -2.38 -0.32
CA VAL A 291 -7.57 -1.96 -1.49
C VAL A 291 -8.18 -2.59 -2.73
N LEU A 292 -8.57 -1.76 -3.68
CA LEU A 292 -9.08 -2.19 -4.99
C LEU A 292 -7.95 -2.27 -6.02
N LEU A 293 -7.10 -1.25 -6.07
CA LEU A 293 -5.98 -1.16 -7.01
C LEU A 293 -4.84 -0.38 -6.36
N ASN A 294 -3.62 -0.88 -6.50
CA ASN A 294 -2.41 -0.12 -6.22
C ASN A 294 -1.64 0.04 -7.53
N ASN A 295 -1.29 1.27 -7.90
CA ASN A 295 -0.38 1.52 -9.01
C ASN A 295 0.67 2.55 -8.58
N TYR A 296 1.77 2.03 -8.08
CA TYR A 296 2.97 2.76 -7.67
C TYR A 296 4.17 1.96 -8.18
N PRO A 297 5.29 2.60 -8.61
CA PRO A 297 6.47 1.89 -9.11
C PRO A 297 7.29 1.30 -7.95
N ASP A 298 6.71 0.37 -7.19
CA ASP A 298 7.28 -0.25 -5.99
C ASP A 298 8.59 -1.00 -6.24
N ALA A 299 8.70 -1.70 -7.37
CA ALA A 299 9.88 -2.51 -7.71
C ALA A 299 11.15 -1.69 -7.96
N THR A 300 11.01 -0.48 -8.50
CA THR A 300 12.13 0.39 -8.89
C THR A 300 12.25 1.63 -8.03
N ASN A 301 11.18 1.98 -7.31
CA ASN A 301 11.00 3.24 -6.62
C ASN A 301 11.26 4.47 -7.51
N GLU A 302 10.99 4.32 -8.82
CA GLU A 302 11.17 5.33 -9.87
C GLU A 302 10.09 5.18 -10.96
N GLY A 303 9.51 6.31 -11.40
CA GLY A 303 8.53 6.36 -12.49
C GLY A 303 7.23 7.06 -12.09
N GLU A 304 6.38 7.35 -13.09
CA GLU A 304 5.11 8.03 -12.84
C GLU A 304 3.93 7.10 -13.13
N ARG A 305 3.01 7.04 -12.17
CA ARG A 305 1.69 6.41 -12.28
C ARG A 305 0.64 7.46 -11.96
N LEU A 306 -0.25 7.73 -12.90
CA LEU A 306 -1.25 8.79 -12.83
C LEU A 306 -2.65 8.19 -12.94
N LEU A 307 -3.64 8.91 -12.42
CA LEU A 307 -5.05 8.55 -12.53
C LEU A 307 -5.79 9.70 -13.23
N GLU A 308 -6.07 9.57 -14.52
CA GLU A 308 -6.56 10.65 -15.37
C GLU A 308 -7.59 10.14 -16.38
N ASP A 309 -8.64 10.92 -16.67
CA ASP A 309 -9.56 10.67 -17.79
C ASP A 309 -8.96 11.25 -19.07
N ILE A 310 -8.21 10.43 -19.82
CA ILE A 310 -7.37 10.88 -20.92
C ILE A 310 -8.20 11.19 -22.18
N ASP A 311 -9.27 10.43 -22.42
CA ASP A 311 -10.12 10.60 -23.60
C ASP A 311 -11.40 11.41 -23.31
N ASN A 312 -11.56 11.89 -22.08
CA ASN A 312 -12.73 12.64 -21.60
C ASN A 312 -14.04 11.88 -21.78
N ASP A 313 -14.00 10.55 -21.72
CA ASP A 313 -15.20 9.75 -21.82
C ASP A 313 -15.96 9.66 -20.48
N GLY A 314 -15.38 10.12 -19.37
CA GLY A 314 -15.93 10.02 -18.02
C GLY A 314 -15.52 8.76 -17.26
N VAL A 315 -14.53 8.01 -17.76
CA VAL A 315 -13.87 6.88 -17.09
C VAL A 315 -12.40 7.26 -16.91
N PHE A 316 -11.91 7.20 -15.68
CA PHE A 316 -10.50 7.46 -15.40
C PHE A 316 -9.64 6.28 -15.87
N ASP A 317 -8.46 6.59 -16.37
CA ASP A 317 -7.43 5.62 -16.73
C ASP A 317 -6.35 5.58 -15.65
N SER A 318 -5.91 4.37 -15.35
CA SER A 318 -4.61 4.14 -14.73
C SER A 318 -3.54 4.32 -15.82
N VAL A 319 -2.73 5.35 -15.68
CA VAL A 319 -1.72 5.75 -16.67
C VAL A 319 -0.33 5.43 -16.13
N SER A 320 0.45 4.64 -16.86
CA SER A 320 1.84 4.33 -16.52
C SER A 320 2.79 4.94 -17.53
N VAL A 321 3.70 5.79 -17.05
CA VAL A 321 4.70 6.47 -17.90
C VAL A 321 6.06 5.82 -17.69
N PHE A 322 6.70 5.44 -18.80
CA PHE A 322 8.02 4.82 -18.86
C PHE A 322 8.94 5.68 -19.73
N ASN A 323 10.00 6.23 -19.12
CA ASN A 323 10.99 7.03 -19.81
C ASN A 323 12.18 6.16 -20.18
N TYR A 324 12.42 5.96 -21.47
CA TYR A 324 13.54 5.18 -21.97
C TYR A 324 14.70 6.15 -22.24
N GLY A 325 15.85 5.90 -21.61
CA GLY A 325 17.10 6.63 -21.89
C GLY A 325 17.81 6.13 -23.15
N ASP A 326 17.07 5.57 -24.10
CA ASP A 326 17.56 4.95 -25.34
C ASP A 326 17.93 6.00 -26.40
N TYR A 327 18.38 5.54 -27.57
CA TYR A 327 18.84 6.42 -28.65
C TYR A 327 17.77 7.41 -29.13
N GLN A 328 16.50 7.03 -29.12
CA GLN A 328 15.39 7.91 -29.52
C GLN A 328 14.82 8.73 -28.35
N MET A 329 15.23 8.46 -27.10
CA MET A 329 14.66 9.02 -25.88
C MET A 329 13.15 8.79 -25.82
N HIS A 330 12.71 7.54 -26.00
CA HIS A 330 11.30 7.21 -26.03
C HIS A 330 10.60 7.48 -24.69
N VAL A 331 9.35 7.95 -24.77
CA VAL A 331 8.42 7.98 -23.64
C VAL A 331 7.24 7.09 -24.01
N VAL A 332 7.10 5.96 -23.32
CA VAL A 332 5.98 5.04 -23.51
C VAL A 332 4.96 5.29 -22.41
N THR A 333 3.73 5.58 -22.83
CA THR A 333 2.60 5.73 -21.91
C THR A 333 1.60 4.62 -22.14
N GLU A 334 1.31 3.86 -21.09
CA GLU A 334 0.28 2.82 -21.10
C GLU A 334 -0.96 3.29 -20.36
N TYR A 335 -2.13 3.04 -20.93
CA TYR A 335 -3.43 3.43 -20.39
C TYR A 335 -4.24 2.18 -20.11
N SER A 336 -4.78 2.08 -18.90
CA SER A 336 -5.68 1.00 -18.49
C SER A 336 -6.95 1.60 -17.88
N PRO A 337 -8.10 1.52 -18.56
CA PRO A 337 -9.35 2.09 -18.07
C PRO A 337 -9.75 1.48 -16.71
N PHE A 338 -10.20 2.32 -15.78
CA PHE A 338 -10.58 1.90 -14.44
C PHE A 338 -11.77 0.94 -14.41
N ASN A 339 -12.61 0.93 -15.45
CA ASN A 339 -13.75 0.00 -15.58
C ASN A 339 -13.35 -1.50 -15.63
N LEU A 340 -12.09 -1.82 -15.34
CA LEU A 340 -11.51 -3.16 -15.27
C LEU A 340 -11.57 -3.91 -16.61
N SER A 341 -11.70 -3.17 -17.71
CA SER A 341 -11.50 -3.70 -19.04
C SER A 341 -10.02 -4.02 -19.25
N ASN A 342 -9.74 -5.19 -19.84
CA ASN A 342 -8.37 -5.56 -20.24
C ASN A 342 -7.88 -4.83 -21.50
N VAL A 343 -8.59 -3.80 -21.96
CA VAL A 343 -8.19 -3.02 -23.13
C VAL A 343 -7.14 -2.02 -22.68
N GLN A 344 -5.88 -2.38 -22.92
CA GLN A 344 -4.74 -1.50 -22.73
C GLN A 344 -4.47 -0.74 -24.04
N ALA A 345 -4.29 0.56 -23.94
CA ALA A 345 -3.77 1.37 -25.04
C ALA A 345 -2.32 1.78 -24.72
N THR A 346 -1.51 1.97 -25.76
CA THR A 346 -0.12 2.40 -25.63
C THR A 346 0.12 3.58 -26.57
N ARG A 347 0.79 4.61 -26.08
CA ARG A 347 1.27 5.75 -26.86
C ARG A 347 2.78 5.82 -26.75
N VAL A 348 3.45 5.99 -27.88
CA VAL A 348 4.90 6.23 -27.96
C VAL A 348 5.12 7.69 -28.35
N GLU A 349 5.90 8.39 -27.53
CA GLU A 349 6.37 9.76 -27.76
C GLU A 349 7.91 9.79 -27.73
N TYR A 350 8.48 10.92 -28.13
CA TYR A 350 9.92 11.09 -28.28
C TYR A 350 10.36 12.37 -27.55
N ASP A 351 11.24 12.23 -26.57
CA ASP A 351 11.86 13.36 -25.85
C ASP A 351 13.20 13.79 -26.48
N ASN A 352 13.50 13.30 -27.68
CA ASN A 352 14.63 13.79 -28.47
C ASN A 352 14.37 15.19 -29.05
N GLU A 353 15.42 15.86 -29.53
CA GLU A 353 15.34 17.24 -30.05
C GLU A 353 14.33 17.43 -31.19
N GLU A 354 14.03 16.37 -31.95
CA GLU A 354 13.13 16.40 -33.11
C GLU A 354 11.68 16.05 -32.77
N GLY A 355 11.40 15.52 -31.57
CA GLY A 355 10.06 15.10 -31.12
C GLY A 355 9.42 14.01 -31.98
N ARG A 356 10.24 13.20 -32.68
CA ARG A 356 9.81 12.12 -33.57
C ARG A 356 10.94 11.10 -33.75
N PHE A 357 10.63 9.95 -34.34
CA PHE A 357 11.65 9.01 -34.80
C PHE A 357 12.63 9.66 -35.78
N VAL A 358 13.92 9.61 -35.46
CA VAL A 358 15.02 10.05 -36.33
C VAL A 358 15.81 8.84 -36.78
N TYR A 359 15.78 8.56 -38.08
CA TYR A 359 16.49 7.42 -38.63
C TYR A 359 18.02 7.58 -38.42
N PRO A 360 18.72 6.61 -37.81
CA PRO A 360 20.15 6.76 -37.52
C PRO A 360 21.03 6.86 -38.76
N GLY A 361 22.08 7.70 -38.69
CA GLY A 361 22.95 7.98 -39.83
C GLY A 361 24.09 6.98 -40.01
N LYS A 362 24.60 6.41 -38.90
CA LYS A 362 25.72 5.46 -38.92
C LYS A 362 25.26 4.01 -38.72
N PRO A 363 25.96 3.02 -39.30
CA PRO A 363 25.65 1.60 -39.11
C PRO A 363 25.56 1.17 -37.65
N GLU A 364 26.47 1.64 -36.81
CA GLU A 364 26.55 1.31 -35.39
C GLU A 364 25.35 1.88 -34.64
N GLU A 365 24.90 3.08 -35.00
CA GLU A 365 23.71 3.73 -34.43
C GLU A 365 22.42 3.01 -34.86
N VAL A 366 22.35 2.50 -36.10
CA VAL A 366 21.23 1.64 -36.56
C VAL A 366 21.14 0.36 -35.73
N VAL A 367 22.29 -0.25 -35.41
CA VAL A 367 22.34 -1.47 -34.59
C VAL A 367 21.97 -1.17 -33.15
N LEU A 368 22.49 -0.08 -32.57
CA LEU A 368 22.13 0.35 -31.22
C LEU A 368 20.62 0.58 -31.09
N ASN A 369 20.03 1.36 -32.00
CA ASN A 369 18.59 1.62 -31.98
C ASN A 369 17.78 0.34 -32.10
N LEU A 370 18.17 -0.57 -33.02
CA LEU A 370 17.47 -1.84 -33.16
C LEU A 370 17.53 -2.68 -31.88
N ILE A 371 18.69 -2.72 -31.22
CA ILE A 371 18.87 -3.47 -29.97
C ILE A 371 18.00 -2.87 -28.85
N GLU A 372 17.94 -1.55 -28.74
CA GLU A 372 17.13 -0.86 -27.72
C GLU A 372 15.62 -1.02 -27.98
N ASP A 373 15.17 -0.88 -29.23
CA ASP A 373 13.76 -1.07 -29.61
C ASP A 373 13.27 -2.51 -29.33
N MET A 374 14.18 -3.48 -29.29
CA MET A 374 13.81 -4.88 -28.98
C MET A 374 13.40 -5.09 -27.52
N ASN A 375 13.70 -4.16 -26.62
CA ASN A 375 13.25 -4.20 -25.23
C ASN A 375 11.72 -4.16 -25.11
N ASP A 376 11.08 -3.38 -25.98
CA ASP A 376 9.63 -3.33 -26.12
C ASP A 376 9.23 -3.42 -27.59
N ARG A 377 9.42 -4.62 -28.13
CA ARG A 377 9.12 -4.92 -29.54
C ARG A 377 7.67 -4.59 -29.92
N ALA A 378 6.73 -4.63 -28.96
CA ALA A 378 5.34 -4.33 -29.24
C ALA A 378 5.15 -2.83 -29.46
N ALA A 379 5.70 -2.00 -28.56
CA ALA A 379 5.64 -0.55 -28.68
C ALA A 379 6.41 -0.03 -29.92
N PHE A 380 7.59 -0.58 -30.21
CA PHE A 380 8.51 -0.06 -31.23
C PHE A 380 8.49 -0.84 -32.56
N TYR A 381 7.42 -1.60 -32.82
CA TYR A 381 7.32 -2.49 -33.98
C TYR A 381 7.57 -1.81 -35.35
N ASP A 382 7.04 -0.59 -35.53
CA ASP A 382 7.18 0.14 -36.79
C ASP A 382 8.59 0.67 -37.03
N GLU A 383 9.34 0.98 -35.97
CA GLU A 383 10.76 1.38 -36.05
C GLU A 383 11.64 0.18 -36.38
N ILE A 384 11.41 -0.94 -35.70
CA ILE A 384 12.10 -2.20 -35.96
C ILE A 384 11.97 -2.61 -37.43
N LYS A 385 10.80 -2.41 -38.06
CA LYS A 385 10.60 -2.68 -39.49
C LYS A 385 11.39 -1.75 -40.41
N GLN A 386 11.66 -0.53 -39.97
CA GLN A 386 12.50 0.40 -40.72
C GLN A 386 13.99 0.05 -40.59
N LEU A 387 14.41 -0.39 -39.40
CA LEU A 387 15.81 -0.72 -39.09
C LEU A 387 16.22 -2.10 -39.59
N ALA A 388 15.30 -3.07 -39.60
CA ALA A 388 15.53 -4.45 -40.00
C ALA A 388 14.59 -4.88 -41.15
N THR A 389 15.17 -5.43 -42.21
CA THR A 389 14.41 -5.76 -43.45
C THR A 389 13.99 -7.21 -43.56
N THR A 390 14.60 -8.11 -42.80
CA THR A 390 14.26 -9.54 -42.80
C THR A 390 13.45 -9.89 -41.55
N LYS A 391 12.54 -10.87 -41.67
CA LYS A 391 11.76 -11.37 -40.52
C LYS A 391 12.66 -11.87 -39.39
N GLN A 392 13.78 -12.51 -39.74
CA GLN A 392 14.74 -13.01 -38.76
C GLN A 392 15.36 -11.86 -37.96
N ALA A 393 15.81 -10.79 -38.62
CA ALA A 393 16.37 -9.63 -37.95
C ALA A 393 15.32 -8.86 -37.12
N GLN A 394 14.08 -8.73 -37.63
CA GLN A 394 12.95 -8.12 -36.90
C GLN A 394 12.50 -8.92 -35.67
N GLN A 395 12.80 -10.21 -35.60
CA GLN A 395 12.42 -11.06 -34.47
C GLN A 395 13.51 -11.19 -33.41
N TYR A 396 14.74 -10.74 -33.70
CA TYR A 396 15.90 -10.93 -32.84
C TYR A 396 16.03 -12.38 -32.37
N ALA A 397 15.93 -13.32 -33.31
CA ALA A 397 15.84 -14.76 -33.02
C ALA A 397 17.21 -15.39 -32.70
N VAL A 398 17.93 -14.79 -31.74
CA VAL A 398 19.21 -15.28 -31.19
C VAL A 398 19.10 -15.40 -29.67
N GLU A 399 19.76 -16.39 -29.08
CA GLU A 399 19.68 -16.65 -27.63
C GLU A 399 20.48 -15.65 -26.79
N VAL A 400 21.48 -15.00 -27.40
CA VAL A 400 22.28 -13.96 -26.74
C VAL A 400 21.44 -12.72 -26.50
N LYS A 401 21.32 -12.33 -25.23
CA LYS A 401 20.64 -11.11 -24.81
C LYS A 401 21.66 -10.11 -24.32
N PHE A 402 21.49 -8.87 -24.74
CA PHE A 402 22.21 -7.73 -24.17
C PHE A 402 21.35 -7.10 -23.10
N TYR A 403 21.95 -6.70 -21.99
CA TYR A 403 21.32 -5.72 -21.12
C TYR A 403 21.52 -4.37 -21.80
N THR A 404 20.42 -3.66 -22.03
CA THR A 404 20.37 -2.37 -22.71
C THR A 404 19.80 -1.34 -21.76
N ARG A 405 19.75 -0.07 -22.17
CA ARG A 405 19.04 0.95 -21.41
C ARG A 405 17.56 0.60 -21.38
N SER A 406 17.15 0.05 -20.24
CA SER A 406 15.75 -0.23 -19.90
C SER A 406 15.13 1.06 -19.37
N PRO A 407 13.79 1.22 -19.38
CA PRO A 407 13.12 2.32 -18.69
C PRO A 407 13.47 2.41 -17.20
N TYR A 408 14.10 1.37 -16.65
CA TYR A 408 14.48 1.25 -15.24
C TYR A 408 15.98 1.21 -14.97
N PHE A 409 16.84 1.14 -16.00
CA PHE A 409 18.29 1.01 -15.82
C PHE A 409 19.06 1.73 -16.93
N THR A 410 20.01 2.59 -16.55
CA THR A 410 20.72 3.50 -17.46
C THR A 410 22.05 2.97 -18.02
N ALA A 411 22.46 1.75 -17.67
CA ALA A 411 23.78 1.24 -18.03
C ALA A 411 23.73 0.00 -18.92
N SER A 412 23.93 0.21 -20.22
CA SER A 412 24.62 -0.76 -21.05
C SER A 412 25.84 -0.09 -21.66
N SER A 413 27.01 -0.70 -21.49
CA SER A 413 28.23 -0.26 -22.18
C SER A 413 28.45 -1.19 -23.36
N LEU A 414 27.53 -1.19 -24.34
CA LEU A 414 27.71 -1.98 -25.55
C LEU A 414 28.93 -1.47 -26.31
N LEU A 415 29.83 -2.39 -26.66
CA LEU A 415 31.00 -2.10 -27.46
C LEU A 415 30.68 -2.41 -28.92
N PHE A 416 30.88 -1.42 -29.79
CA PHE A 416 30.63 -1.53 -31.22
C PHE A 416 31.94 -1.53 -31.99
N GLU A 417 32.14 -2.54 -32.83
CA GLU A 417 33.30 -2.66 -33.71
C GLU A 417 32.83 -2.90 -35.15
N LEU A 418 33.34 -2.11 -36.10
CA LEU A 418 33.11 -2.35 -37.52
C LEU A 418 33.99 -3.52 -38.00
N PHE A 419 33.43 -4.72 -37.96
CA PHE A 419 34.11 -5.98 -38.28
C PHE A 419 34.39 -6.16 -39.79
N LYS A 420 33.47 -5.71 -40.65
CA LYS A 420 33.67 -5.66 -42.12
C LYS A 420 33.10 -4.36 -42.67
N ASP A 421 33.87 -3.69 -43.55
CA ASP A 421 33.49 -2.46 -44.22
C ASP A 421 33.58 -2.58 -45.74
N GLU A 422 32.44 -2.87 -46.37
CA GLU A 422 32.28 -2.84 -47.83
C GLU A 422 31.29 -1.74 -48.21
N ASN A 423 31.44 -1.17 -49.41
CA ASN A 423 30.66 0.01 -49.85
C ASN A 423 29.13 -0.11 -49.65
N LEU A 424 28.55 -1.29 -49.85
CA LEU A 424 27.11 -1.54 -49.73
C LEU A 424 26.74 -2.53 -48.62
N ARG A 425 27.73 -3.06 -47.90
CA ARG A 425 27.54 -4.08 -46.89
C ARG A 425 28.51 -3.84 -45.74
N LYS A 426 27.99 -3.79 -44.52
CA LYS A 426 28.81 -3.68 -43.32
C LYS A 426 28.46 -4.79 -42.35
N VAL A 427 29.44 -5.18 -41.53
CA VAL A 427 29.19 -6.06 -40.39
C VAL A 427 29.65 -5.31 -39.15
N VAL A 428 28.72 -5.09 -38.23
CA VAL A 428 29.00 -4.51 -36.92
C VAL A 428 29.00 -5.66 -35.91
N ARG A 429 30.11 -5.80 -35.19
CA ARG A 429 30.24 -6.67 -34.03
C ARG A 429 29.81 -5.87 -32.79
N VAL A 430 28.93 -6.46 -32.00
CA VAL A 430 28.46 -5.91 -30.73
C VAL A 430 28.87 -6.88 -29.64
N GLU A 431 29.54 -6.37 -28.63
CA GLU A 431 29.97 -7.10 -27.45
C GLU A 431 29.35 -6.45 -26.21
N GLY A 432 28.81 -7.27 -25.31
CA GLY A 432 28.33 -6.79 -24.03
C GLY A 432 29.46 -6.32 -23.12
N SER A 433 29.09 -5.61 -22.06
CA SER A 433 30.04 -5.03 -21.11
C SER A 433 30.48 -5.99 -20.00
N SER A 434 29.74 -7.06 -19.80
CA SER A 434 30.02 -8.09 -18.80
C SER A 434 30.54 -9.37 -19.45
N SER A 435 31.35 -10.14 -18.71
CA SER A 435 31.90 -11.42 -19.18
C SER A 435 30.84 -12.48 -19.52
N ASP A 436 29.61 -12.25 -19.07
CA ASP A 436 28.48 -13.17 -19.24
C ASP A 436 27.61 -12.78 -20.45
N GLU A 437 27.84 -11.61 -21.05
CA GLU A 437 27.21 -11.20 -22.30
C GLU A 437 28.04 -11.70 -23.49
N GLY A 438 27.39 -12.43 -24.39
CA GLY A 438 28.04 -12.91 -25.62
C GLY A 438 28.33 -11.79 -26.62
N GLU A 439 28.81 -12.17 -27.80
CA GLU A 439 28.94 -11.26 -28.94
C GLU A 439 27.91 -11.58 -30.02
N LEU A 440 27.48 -10.55 -30.75
CA LEU A 440 26.61 -10.68 -31.90
C LEU A 440 27.16 -9.89 -33.09
N PHE A 441 26.90 -10.42 -34.29
CA PHE A 441 27.27 -9.81 -35.56
C PHE A 441 26.01 -9.39 -36.30
N PHE A 442 25.93 -8.10 -36.60
CA PHE A 442 24.83 -7.49 -37.34
C PHE A 442 25.32 -7.21 -38.75
N THR A 443 24.76 -7.89 -39.74
CA THR A 443 25.03 -7.58 -41.15
C THR A 443 24.04 -6.53 -41.61
N LEU A 444 24.57 -5.40 -42.09
CA LEU A 444 23.80 -4.29 -42.64
C LEU A 444 24.01 -4.19 -44.15
N LYS A 445 22.95 -3.77 -44.83
CA LYS A 445 22.96 -3.41 -46.25
C LYS A 445 22.61 -1.94 -46.42
N ARG A 446 23.30 -1.25 -47.32
CA ARG A 446 22.98 0.13 -47.70
C ARG A 446 21.98 0.17 -48.85
N THR A 447 20.90 0.93 -48.67
CA THR A 447 19.94 1.26 -49.74
C THR A 447 19.77 2.77 -49.78
N GLY A 448 20.34 3.42 -50.79
CA GLY A 448 20.44 4.88 -50.83
C GLY A 448 21.30 5.42 -49.68
N GLU A 449 20.73 6.29 -48.86
CA GLU A 449 21.41 6.86 -47.69
C GLU A 449 21.23 6.04 -46.41
N ARG A 450 20.38 5.01 -46.41
CA ARG A 450 20.03 4.24 -45.21
C ARG A 450 20.78 2.92 -45.11
N TRP A 451 21.21 2.59 -43.90
CA TRP A 451 21.69 1.27 -43.52
C TRP A 451 20.56 0.49 -42.86
N THR A 452 20.34 -0.75 -43.24
CA THR A 452 19.33 -1.63 -42.63
C THR A 452 19.93 -2.97 -42.27
N VAL A 453 19.59 -3.52 -41.11
CA VAL A 453 19.98 -4.86 -40.68
C VAL A 453 19.25 -5.91 -41.51
N THR A 454 20.00 -6.87 -42.02
CA THR A 454 19.48 -8.00 -42.81
C THR A 454 19.65 -9.33 -42.09
N GLU A 455 20.62 -9.43 -41.19
CA GLU A 455 20.97 -10.67 -40.49
C GLU A 455 21.61 -10.35 -39.14
N ILE A 456 21.31 -11.19 -38.14
CA ILE A 456 21.89 -11.17 -36.80
C ILE A 456 22.40 -12.59 -36.52
N SER A 457 23.65 -12.72 -36.08
CA SER A 457 24.28 -14.03 -35.80
C SER A 457 25.19 -13.98 -34.58
N ASP A 458 25.25 -15.11 -33.86
CA ASP A 458 26.20 -15.42 -32.79
C ASP A 458 27.59 -15.86 -33.30
N LYS A 459 27.78 -15.86 -34.63
CA LYS A 459 29.01 -16.30 -35.27
C LYS A 459 29.49 -15.26 -36.27
N ALA A 460 30.80 -15.05 -36.28
CA ALA A 460 31.43 -14.17 -37.25
C ALA A 460 31.07 -14.61 -38.69
N PRO A 461 30.52 -13.71 -39.53
CA PRO A 461 30.21 -14.05 -40.90
C PRO A 461 31.50 -14.30 -41.69
N LYS A 462 31.54 -15.40 -42.43
CA LYS A 462 32.70 -15.80 -43.25
C LYS A 462 33.10 -14.74 -44.27
#